data_AF-A0A8J3VWY1-F1
#
_entry.id   AF-A0A8J3VWY1-F1
#
_cell.length_a   1.000
_cell.length_b   1.000
_cell.length_c   1.000
_cell.angle_alpha   90.00
_cell.angle_beta   90.00
_cell.angle_gamma   90.00
#
_symmetry.space_group_name_H-M   'P 1'
#
loop_
_entity.id
_entity.type
_entity.pdbx_description
1 polymer ?
#
loop_
_entity_poly.entity_id
_entity_poly.type
_entity_poly.pdbx_seq_one_letter_code
_entity_poly.pdbx_strand_id
1 'polypeptide(L)'
;MVGPTEEVDDLLHSDPQDQSCRPRTATVDEPTNDAAATASSTSSEVSGPQVADVTATGEHAPPSGPDVFEIPKDRRGWFARLLTRAIGATALLFAGDNATARAYATPRQRGEDVSTLEPALVELDPPWAVSIAAPLRPPNGLELEGTRYRTPLPDGRVLEVFRGVERRLYRLLANGDIGPYVRAAPRTYRQWSRRPRVDDAVVSLGRDGTALVIQISNGRR
;
A
#
# COMPACT_ATOMS: atom_id res chain seq x y z
N MET A 1 12.26 -17.39 -27.05
CA MET A 1 11.84 -18.22 -25.90
C MET A 1 11.67 -17.23 -24.76
N VAL A 2 10.45 -16.75 -24.56
CA VAL A 2 10.13 -15.67 -23.61
C VAL A 2 10.02 -16.30 -22.22
N GLY A 3 10.72 -15.75 -21.23
CA GLY A 3 10.76 -16.32 -19.89
C GLY A 3 9.46 -16.06 -19.11
N PRO A 4 9.14 -16.87 -18.06
CA PRO A 4 7.95 -16.66 -17.23
C PRO A 4 7.91 -15.29 -16.54
N THR A 5 9.05 -14.60 -16.46
CA THR A 5 9.17 -13.23 -15.95
C THR A 5 8.76 -12.17 -16.96
N GLU A 6 9.03 -12.40 -18.24
CA GLU A 6 8.66 -11.47 -19.33
C GLU A 6 7.14 -11.52 -19.55
N GLU A 7 6.52 -12.70 -19.45
CA GLU A 7 5.06 -12.85 -19.52
C GLU A 7 4.33 -12.09 -18.39
N VAL A 8 4.88 -12.10 -17.17
CA VAL A 8 4.33 -11.32 -16.05
C VAL A 8 4.55 -9.82 -16.25
N ASP A 9 5.69 -9.41 -16.78
CA ASP A 9 5.95 -7.99 -17.05
C ASP A 9 5.04 -7.46 -18.16
N ASP A 10 4.85 -8.20 -19.25
CA ASP A 10 3.94 -7.86 -20.36
C ASP A 10 2.49 -7.76 -19.88
N LEU A 11 2.08 -8.67 -18.99
CA LEU A 11 0.77 -8.59 -18.37
C LEU A 11 0.63 -7.27 -17.59
N LEU A 12 1.62 -6.89 -16.78
CA LEU A 12 1.57 -5.71 -15.92
C LEU A 12 1.67 -4.37 -16.67
N HIS A 13 2.17 -4.36 -17.91
CA HIS A 13 2.26 -3.16 -18.76
C HIS A 13 0.94 -2.80 -19.45
N SER A 14 0.00 -3.74 -19.52
CA SER A 14 -1.32 -3.48 -20.13
C SER A 14 -2.23 -2.70 -19.18
N ASP A 15 -2.88 -1.62 -19.66
CA ASP A 15 -3.84 -0.86 -18.85
C ASP A 15 -5.06 -1.71 -18.50
N PRO A 16 -5.36 -1.91 -17.20
CA PRO A 16 -6.58 -2.61 -16.81
C PRO A 16 -7.79 -1.72 -17.12
N GLN A 17 -8.59 -2.14 -18.10
CA GLN A 17 -9.92 -1.58 -18.33
C GLN A 17 -10.78 -1.71 -17.06
N ASP A 18 -11.73 -0.81 -16.89
CA ASP A 18 -12.65 -0.84 -15.75
C ASP A 18 -13.55 -2.09 -15.84
N GLN A 19 -13.43 -2.98 -14.85
CA GLN A 19 -14.29 -4.16 -14.70
C GLN A 19 -14.91 -4.16 -13.31
N SER A 20 -16.19 -4.55 -13.22
CA SER A 20 -16.91 -4.68 -11.96
C SER A 20 -17.05 -6.15 -11.54
N CYS A 21 -16.83 -6.41 -10.25
CA CYS A 21 -17.22 -7.64 -9.57
C CYS A 21 -18.40 -7.32 -8.66
N ARG A 22 -19.38 -8.22 -8.54
CA ARG A 22 -20.55 -8.02 -7.68
C ARG A 22 -20.26 -8.56 -6.27
N PRO A 23 -20.63 -7.84 -5.20
CA PRO A 23 -20.52 -8.35 -3.84
C PRO A 23 -21.44 -9.55 -3.63
N ARG A 24 -20.99 -10.51 -2.81
CA ARG A 24 -21.81 -11.60 -2.27
C ARG A 24 -21.61 -11.64 -0.75
N THR A 25 -22.69 -11.71 0.01
CA THR A 25 -22.59 -11.88 1.47
C THR A 25 -22.07 -13.28 1.79
N ALA A 26 -21.01 -13.38 2.60
CA ALA A 26 -20.51 -14.67 3.06
C ALA A 26 -21.57 -15.38 3.91
N THR A 27 -21.89 -16.63 3.56
CA THR A 27 -22.70 -17.52 4.40
C THR A 27 -21.79 -18.32 5.32
N VAL A 28 -22.17 -18.46 6.59
CA VAL A 28 -21.36 -19.03 7.69
C VAL A 28 -20.86 -20.47 7.44
N ASP A 29 -21.43 -21.19 6.49
CA ASP A 29 -21.10 -22.58 6.15
C ASP A 29 -20.43 -22.76 4.77
N GLU A 30 -19.45 -21.92 4.40
CA GLU A 30 -18.68 -22.19 3.18
C GLU A 30 -17.49 -23.13 3.44
N PRO A 31 -17.55 -24.42 3.04
CA PRO A 31 -16.38 -25.29 3.11
C PRO A 31 -15.34 -24.81 2.10
N THR A 32 -14.15 -24.47 2.61
CA THR A 32 -12.95 -24.30 1.78
C THR A 32 -12.70 -25.62 1.05
N ASN A 33 -12.97 -25.63 -0.25
CA ASN A 33 -12.83 -26.81 -1.09
C ASN A 33 -11.35 -26.97 -1.50
N ASP A 34 -10.50 -27.25 -0.51
CA ASP A 34 -9.11 -27.70 -0.64
C ASP A 34 -8.79 -28.61 0.56
N ALA A 35 -9.57 -29.68 0.73
CA ALA A 35 -9.29 -30.73 1.71
C ALA A 35 -9.68 -32.10 1.17
N ALA A 36 -8.93 -32.59 0.18
CA ALA A 36 -8.85 -34.01 -0.10
C ALA A 36 -7.45 -34.51 0.29
N ALA A 37 -7.46 -35.57 1.11
CA ALA A 37 -6.35 -36.42 1.55
C ALA A 37 -5.54 -35.95 2.78
N THR A 38 -6.01 -36.29 3.99
CA THR A 38 -5.66 -37.55 4.68
C THR A 38 -6.35 -37.58 6.04
N ALA A 39 -7.20 -38.58 6.26
CA ALA A 39 -7.92 -38.79 7.51
C ALA A 39 -6.99 -39.36 8.61
N SER A 40 -7.18 -38.93 9.85
CA SER A 40 -7.47 -39.84 10.97
C SER A 40 -7.86 -39.07 12.24
N SER A 41 -8.94 -39.56 12.83
CA SER A 41 -9.63 -39.15 14.04
C SER A 41 -8.75 -39.09 15.29
N THR A 42 -9.07 -38.19 16.23
CA THR A 42 -9.62 -38.56 17.56
C THR A 42 -10.14 -37.32 18.28
N SER A 43 -11.33 -37.50 18.83
CA SER A 43 -12.14 -36.56 19.61
C SER A 43 -11.46 -36.08 20.90
N SER A 44 -11.72 -34.83 21.29
CA SER A 44 -11.82 -34.45 22.70
C SER A 44 -12.66 -33.17 22.85
N GLU A 45 -13.85 -33.35 23.41
CA GLU A 45 -14.66 -32.31 24.04
C GLU A 45 -13.89 -31.61 25.17
N VAL A 46 -13.99 -30.29 25.24
CA VAL A 46 -14.02 -29.56 26.52
C VAL A 46 -15.06 -28.45 26.43
N SER A 47 -16.10 -28.58 27.25
CA SER A 47 -17.18 -27.63 27.47
C SER A 47 -16.78 -26.44 28.35
N GLY A 48 -17.29 -25.25 27.99
CA GLY A 48 -17.77 -24.22 28.92
C GLY A 48 -17.10 -22.83 28.84
N PRO A 49 -17.77 -21.74 29.30
CA PRO A 49 -19.10 -21.67 29.92
C PRO A 49 -20.12 -20.81 29.15
N GLN A 50 -21.39 -21.21 29.26
CA GLN A 50 -22.56 -20.38 28.99
C GLN A 50 -22.58 -19.16 29.92
N VAL A 51 -22.85 -17.98 29.37
CA VAL A 51 -23.41 -16.86 30.12
C VAL A 51 -24.76 -16.51 29.52
N ALA A 52 -25.73 -16.40 30.41
CA ALA A 52 -27.15 -16.34 30.16
C ALA A 52 -27.60 -15.12 29.34
N ASP A 53 -28.53 -15.43 28.46
CA ASP A 53 -29.72 -14.69 28.07
C ASP A 53 -29.94 -13.29 28.70
N VAL A 54 -29.91 -12.27 27.85
CA VAL A 54 -30.66 -11.03 28.03
C VAL A 54 -31.45 -10.80 26.73
N THR A 55 -32.65 -11.37 26.65
CA THR A 55 -33.68 -10.90 25.72
C THR A 55 -34.05 -9.46 26.05
N ALA A 56 -33.55 -8.53 25.25
CA ALA A 56 -34.15 -7.21 25.06
C ALA A 56 -34.56 -7.07 23.60
N THR A 57 -35.86 -7.09 23.38
CA THR A 57 -36.57 -6.97 22.11
C THR A 57 -36.11 -5.74 21.32
N GLY A 58 -35.27 -5.99 20.32
CA GLY A 58 -35.09 -5.19 19.13
C GLY A 58 -34.80 -6.18 18.02
N GLU A 59 -35.41 -6.02 16.85
CA GLU A 59 -35.11 -6.82 15.65
C GLU A 59 -33.62 -6.75 15.34
N HIS A 60 -32.84 -7.64 15.95
CA HIS A 60 -31.42 -7.77 15.67
C HIS A 60 -31.34 -8.67 14.45
N ALA A 61 -31.34 -8.03 13.26
CA ALA A 61 -30.84 -8.68 12.06
C ALA A 61 -29.50 -9.36 12.45
N PRO A 62 -29.31 -10.65 12.14
CA PRO A 62 -28.05 -11.32 12.44
C PRO A 62 -26.91 -10.47 11.86
N PRO A 63 -25.75 -10.35 12.55
CA PRO A 63 -24.63 -9.57 12.02
C PRO A 63 -24.37 -10.05 10.60
N SER A 64 -24.62 -9.19 9.62
CA SER A 64 -24.42 -9.53 8.22
C SER A 64 -22.96 -9.92 8.09
N GLY A 65 -22.70 -11.14 7.62
CA GLY A 65 -21.34 -11.59 7.34
C GLY A 65 -20.62 -10.58 6.43
N PRO A 66 -19.29 -10.52 6.47
CA PRO A 66 -18.56 -9.61 5.62
C PRO A 66 -18.94 -9.82 4.15
N ASP A 67 -19.04 -8.72 3.40
CA ASP A 67 -19.18 -8.80 1.96
C ASP A 67 -17.91 -9.40 1.37
N VAL A 68 -18.07 -10.53 0.66
CA VAL A 68 -17.00 -11.22 -0.03
C VAL A 68 -17.14 -10.94 -1.52
N PHE A 69 -16.02 -10.56 -2.13
CA PHE A 69 -15.91 -10.38 -3.57
C PHE A 69 -15.15 -11.58 -4.13
N GLU A 70 -15.88 -12.55 -4.67
CA GLU A 70 -15.25 -13.63 -5.41
C GLU A 70 -14.74 -13.11 -6.75
N ILE A 71 -13.45 -13.34 -7.00
CA ILE A 71 -12.84 -12.98 -8.27
C ILE A 71 -12.80 -14.23 -9.15
N PRO A 72 -13.53 -14.25 -10.28
CA PRO A 72 -13.54 -15.36 -11.21
C PRO A 72 -12.11 -15.75 -11.64
N LYS A 73 -11.86 -17.04 -11.85
CA LYS A 73 -10.50 -17.57 -12.16
C LYS A 73 -9.89 -16.88 -13.38
N ASP A 74 -10.70 -16.63 -14.40
CA ASP A 74 -10.36 -15.90 -15.64
C ASP A 74 -10.00 -14.42 -15.38
N ARG A 75 -10.42 -13.84 -14.25
CA ARG A 75 -10.18 -12.42 -13.89
C ARG A 75 -9.07 -12.21 -12.87
N ARG A 76 -8.48 -13.27 -12.32
CA ARG A 76 -7.39 -13.17 -11.33
C ARG A 76 -6.18 -12.39 -11.86
N GLY A 77 -5.81 -12.59 -13.13
CA GLY A 77 -4.72 -11.85 -13.76
C GLY A 77 -5.00 -10.35 -13.85
N TRP A 78 -6.23 -9.96 -14.24
CA TRP A 78 -6.66 -8.56 -14.22
C TRP A 78 -6.58 -7.95 -12.80
N PHE A 79 -7.08 -8.66 -11.79
CA PHE A 79 -7.08 -8.15 -10.43
C PHE A 79 -5.66 -8.01 -9.86
N ALA A 80 -4.77 -8.97 -10.12
CA ALA A 80 -3.37 -8.88 -9.72
C ALA A 80 -2.68 -7.65 -10.32
N ARG A 81 -2.98 -7.30 -11.57
CA ARG A 81 -2.50 -6.07 -12.22
C ARG A 81 -3.02 -4.82 -11.54
N LEU A 82 -4.33 -4.78 -11.27
CA LEU A 82 -4.95 -3.66 -10.55
C LEU A 82 -4.29 -3.44 -9.18
N LEU A 83 -4.11 -4.50 -8.40
CA LEU A 83 -3.44 -4.43 -7.11
C LEU A 83 -1.99 -3.95 -7.24
N THR A 84 -1.25 -4.47 -8.22
CA THR A 84 0.15 -4.08 -8.44
C THR A 84 0.24 -2.59 -8.78
N ARG A 85 -0.62 -2.09 -9.69
CA ARG A 85 -0.71 -0.66 -10.03
C ARG A 85 -1.09 0.21 -8.84
N ALA A 86 -2.02 -0.25 -7.99
CA ALA A 86 -2.36 0.45 -6.76
C ALA A 86 -1.16 0.57 -5.80
N ILE A 87 -0.31 -0.46 -5.69
CA ILE A 87 0.92 -0.39 -4.88
C ILE A 87 1.89 0.65 -5.47
N GLY A 88 2.10 0.66 -6.79
CA GLY A 88 2.94 1.68 -7.45
C GLY A 88 2.41 3.10 -7.25
N ALA A 89 1.10 3.29 -7.43
CA ALA A 89 0.43 4.56 -7.22
C ALA A 89 0.59 5.05 -5.77
N THR A 90 0.34 4.19 -4.78
CA THR A 90 0.45 4.55 -3.36
C THR A 90 1.87 4.92 -2.95
N ALA A 91 2.90 4.25 -3.47
CA ALA A 91 4.29 4.62 -3.24
C ALA A 91 4.63 6.01 -3.83
N LEU A 92 4.15 6.32 -5.03
CA LEU A 92 4.34 7.64 -5.66
C LEU A 92 3.58 8.75 -4.92
N LEU A 93 2.33 8.50 -4.52
CA LEU A 93 1.54 9.42 -3.69
C LEU A 93 2.21 9.67 -2.34
N PHE A 94 2.79 8.63 -1.74
CA PHE A 94 3.57 8.77 -0.51
C PHE A 94 4.81 9.65 -0.72
N ALA A 95 5.48 9.57 -1.87
CA ALA A 95 6.58 10.47 -2.22
C ALA A 95 6.13 11.91 -2.54
N GLY A 96 4.83 12.14 -2.77
CA GLY A 96 4.26 13.40 -3.20
C GLY A 96 4.20 13.60 -4.72
N ASP A 97 4.47 12.56 -5.50
CA ASP A 97 4.38 12.61 -6.96
C ASP A 97 2.98 12.21 -7.44
N ASN A 98 2.05 13.14 -7.29
CA ASN A 98 0.65 12.97 -7.68
C ASN A 98 0.48 12.82 -9.20
N ALA A 99 1.32 13.50 -9.99
CA ALA A 99 1.21 13.49 -11.44
C ALA A 99 1.53 12.11 -12.00
N THR A 100 2.66 11.52 -11.60
CA THR A 100 3.05 10.17 -12.02
C THR A 100 2.10 9.12 -11.43
N ALA A 101 1.67 9.28 -10.17
CA ALA A 101 0.75 8.34 -9.54
C ALA A 101 -0.58 8.19 -10.31
N ARG A 102 -1.09 9.29 -10.89
CA ARG A 102 -2.33 9.26 -11.71
C ARG A 102 -2.23 8.36 -12.93
N ALA A 103 -1.03 8.13 -13.48
CA ALA A 103 -0.85 7.20 -14.59
C ALA A 103 -1.16 5.75 -14.20
N TYR A 104 -1.06 5.41 -12.91
CA TYR A 104 -1.34 4.06 -12.41
C TYR A 104 -2.81 3.81 -12.08
N ALA A 105 -3.61 4.87 -11.93
CA ALA A 105 -5.04 4.80 -11.62
C ALA A 105 -5.87 4.36 -12.83
N THR A 106 -6.95 3.61 -12.60
CA THR A 106 -7.94 3.32 -13.65
C THR A 106 -8.75 4.57 -14.01
N PRO A 107 -9.40 4.64 -15.19
CA PRO A 107 -10.23 5.79 -15.56
C PRO A 107 -11.26 6.18 -14.49
N ARG A 108 -11.95 5.19 -13.92
CA ARG A 108 -12.85 5.39 -12.77
C ARG A 108 -12.16 6.00 -11.55
N GLN A 109 -10.94 5.58 -11.24
CA GLN A 109 -10.16 6.13 -10.11
C GLN A 109 -9.63 7.54 -10.39
N ARG A 110 -9.42 7.91 -11.67
CA ARG A 110 -9.02 9.26 -12.08
C ARG A 110 -10.17 10.27 -12.04
N GLY A 111 -11.43 9.80 -11.93
CA GLY A 111 -12.61 10.66 -11.94
C GLY A 111 -13.02 11.13 -13.33
N GLU A 112 -12.55 10.47 -14.40
CA GLU A 112 -12.87 10.84 -15.78
C GLU A 112 -14.35 10.58 -16.15
N ASP A 113 -15.04 9.73 -15.38
CA ASP A 113 -16.44 9.30 -15.65
C ASP A 113 -17.49 9.83 -14.65
N VAL A 114 -17.13 10.60 -13.62
CA VAL A 114 -18.10 11.04 -12.60
C VAL A 114 -17.91 12.50 -12.19
N SER A 115 -18.79 13.37 -12.69
CA SER A 115 -18.82 14.84 -12.48
C SER A 115 -19.05 15.32 -11.04
N THR A 116 -18.72 14.55 -10.00
CA THR A 116 -18.96 14.94 -8.59
C THR A 116 -17.98 14.37 -7.56
N LEU A 117 -16.96 13.63 -7.96
CA LEU A 117 -15.89 13.23 -7.05
C LEU A 117 -14.66 14.10 -7.35
N GLU A 118 -14.52 15.19 -6.61
CA GLU A 118 -13.21 15.79 -6.34
C GLU A 118 -12.22 14.62 -6.14
N PRO A 119 -11.09 14.56 -6.87
CA PRO A 119 -10.15 13.46 -6.74
C PRO A 119 -9.48 13.56 -5.36
N ALA A 120 -10.19 13.09 -4.34
CA ALA A 120 -9.80 13.00 -2.95
C ALA A 120 -8.70 11.95 -2.72
N LEU A 121 -8.12 11.43 -3.81
CA LEU A 121 -6.87 10.70 -3.79
C LEU A 121 -5.71 11.68 -3.65
N VAL A 122 -5.68 12.37 -2.52
CA VAL A 122 -4.44 12.61 -1.77
C VAL A 122 -3.76 13.98 -2.02
N GLU A 123 -4.41 15.08 -1.62
CA GLU A 123 -3.67 16.26 -1.14
C GLU A 123 -3.18 15.96 0.29
N LEU A 124 -1.99 15.37 0.39
CA LEU A 124 -1.35 15.01 1.68
C LEU A 124 -0.49 16.13 2.25
N ASP A 125 -0.50 17.32 1.64
CA ASP A 125 0.33 18.41 2.13
C ASP A 125 -0.25 18.92 3.46
N PRO A 126 0.47 18.73 4.58
CA PRO A 126 -0.03 19.16 5.86
C PRO A 126 -0.09 20.68 5.89
N PRO A 127 -1.17 21.28 6.44
CA PRO A 127 -1.31 22.73 6.51
C PRO A 127 -0.28 23.42 7.42
N TRP A 128 0.46 22.64 8.22
CA TRP A 128 1.44 23.13 9.20
C TRP A 128 2.87 23.24 8.67
N ALA A 129 3.13 22.84 7.41
CA ALA A 129 4.48 22.75 6.88
C ALA A 129 4.63 23.32 5.48
N VAL A 130 5.84 23.82 5.19
CA VAL A 130 6.26 24.08 3.81
C VAL A 130 6.73 22.77 3.19
N SER A 131 6.12 22.36 2.07
CA SER A 131 6.47 21.17 1.30
C SER A 131 7.42 21.51 0.15
N ILE A 132 8.47 20.71 -0.05
CA ILE A 132 9.45 20.88 -1.13
C ILE A 132 9.80 19.50 -1.69
N ALA A 133 9.60 19.32 -2.99
CA ALA A 133 10.14 18.15 -3.70
C ALA A 133 11.67 18.18 -3.64
N ALA A 134 12.28 17.15 -3.06
CA ALA A 134 13.71 17.12 -2.84
C ALA A 134 14.25 15.68 -2.80
N PRO A 135 15.48 15.45 -3.27
CA PRO A 135 16.21 14.26 -2.90
C PRO A 135 16.70 14.36 -1.45
N LEU A 136 16.78 13.21 -0.76
CA LEU A 136 17.43 13.09 0.54
C LEU A 136 18.51 12.02 0.49
N ARG A 137 19.70 12.36 1.01
CA ARG A 137 20.80 11.43 1.21
C ARG A 137 21.14 11.37 2.70
N PRO A 138 20.52 10.47 3.48
CA PRO A 138 20.89 10.31 4.87
C PRO A 138 22.27 9.66 4.98
N PRO A 139 22.96 9.81 6.13
CA PRO A 139 24.30 9.26 6.35
C PRO A 139 24.41 7.74 6.19
N ASN A 140 23.27 7.03 6.28
CA ASN A 140 23.17 5.58 6.05
C ASN A 140 23.30 5.17 4.58
N GLY A 141 23.58 6.12 3.66
CA GLY A 141 23.79 5.87 2.25
C GLY A 141 22.52 5.50 1.48
N LEU A 142 21.34 5.89 1.99
CA LEU A 142 20.10 5.86 1.21
C LEU A 142 20.07 7.05 0.25
N GLU A 143 19.52 6.86 -0.94
CA GLU A 143 19.14 7.98 -1.80
C GLU A 143 17.63 7.94 -1.94
N LEU A 144 16.92 8.92 -1.43
CA LEU A 144 15.47 8.96 -1.47
C LEU A 144 15.02 10.10 -2.38
N GLU A 145 13.93 9.89 -3.09
CA GLU A 145 13.21 10.90 -3.87
C GLU A 145 11.83 11.09 -3.23
N GLY A 146 11.42 12.34 -3.02
CA GLY A 146 10.11 12.62 -2.45
C GLY A 146 9.96 14.05 -1.96
N THR A 147 9.23 14.22 -0.85
CA THR A 147 8.84 15.52 -0.32
C THR A 147 9.42 15.75 1.07
N ARG A 148 10.02 16.92 1.26
CA ARG A 148 10.49 17.43 2.54
C ARG A 148 9.49 18.44 3.09
N TYR A 149 9.12 18.27 4.35
CA TYR A 149 8.34 19.19 5.15
C TYR A 149 9.23 19.83 6.21
N ARG A 150 9.08 21.14 6.38
CA ARG A 150 9.79 21.88 7.42
C ARG A 150 8.80 22.69 8.23
N THR A 151 8.97 22.67 9.55
CA THR A 151 8.23 23.54 10.46
C THR A 151 9.15 24.06 11.57
N PRO A 152 9.12 25.37 11.87
CA PRO A 152 9.91 25.92 12.96
C PRO A 152 9.35 25.47 14.32
N LEU A 153 10.24 25.22 15.27
CA LEU A 153 9.92 24.90 16.66
C LEU A 153 10.07 26.15 17.56
N PRO A 154 9.41 26.21 18.72
CA PRO A 154 9.43 27.38 19.61
C PRO A 154 10.82 27.81 20.11
N ASP A 155 11.79 26.89 20.11
CA ASP A 155 13.15 27.12 20.58
C ASP A 155 14.14 27.51 19.45
N GLY A 156 13.62 27.81 18.25
CA GLY A 156 14.42 28.18 17.09
C GLY A 156 15.05 27.01 16.34
N ARG A 157 14.75 25.77 16.72
CA ARG A 157 15.06 24.58 15.92
C ARG A 157 14.02 24.38 14.81
N VAL A 158 14.31 23.49 13.87
CA VAL A 158 13.41 23.14 12.76
C VAL A 158 13.18 21.64 12.80
N LEU A 159 11.91 21.24 12.82
CA LEU A 159 11.51 19.86 12.57
C LEU A 159 11.46 19.65 11.07
N GLU A 160 12.19 18.64 10.60
CA GLU A 160 12.20 18.22 9.22
C GLU A 160 11.63 16.80 9.12
N VAL A 161 10.59 16.65 8.29
CA VAL A 161 9.99 15.37 7.98
C VAL A 161 10.15 15.14 6.49
N PHE A 162 10.78 14.03 6.12
CA PHE A 162 10.94 13.63 4.74
C PHE A 162 10.15 12.36 4.50
N ARG A 163 9.29 12.38 3.48
CA ARG A 163 8.61 11.20 2.94
C ARG A 163 9.11 10.95 1.53
N GLY A 164 9.41 9.72 1.20
CA GLY A 164 9.87 9.40 -0.15
C GLY A 164 9.91 7.92 -0.43
N VAL A 165 10.36 7.63 -1.63
CA VAL A 165 10.70 6.28 -2.08
C VAL A 165 12.17 6.29 -2.41
N GLU A 166 12.85 5.17 -2.25
CA GLU A 166 14.23 5.13 -2.72
C GLU A 166 14.34 5.35 -4.21
N ARG A 167 15.38 6.09 -4.58
CA ARG A 167 15.63 6.62 -5.89
C ARG A 167 15.55 5.61 -7.02
N ARG A 168 16.11 4.41 -6.87
CA ARG A 168 16.06 3.40 -7.94
C ARG A 168 14.64 2.88 -8.11
N LEU A 169 13.95 2.57 -7.01
CA LEU A 169 12.55 2.14 -7.04
C LEU A 169 11.62 3.24 -7.56
N TYR A 170 11.85 4.49 -7.15
CA TYR A 170 11.12 5.65 -7.65
C TYR A 170 11.28 5.79 -9.16
N ARG A 171 12.50 5.63 -9.69
CA ARG A 171 12.74 5.68 -11.15
C ARG A 171 12.02 4.57 -11.91
N LEU A 172 12.00 3.35 -11.37
CA LEU A 172 11.21 2.27 -11.98
C LEU A 172 9.74 2.67 -12.09
N LEU A 173 9.17 3.21 -11.01
CA LEU A 173 7.79 3.70 -11.03
C LEU A 173 7.59 4.91 -11.96
N ALA A 174 8.52 5.85 -12.01
CA ALA A 174 8.46 7.01 -12.91
C ALA A 174 8.49 6.59 -14.39
N ASN A 175 9.14 5.47 -14.70
CA ASN A 175 9.25 4.95 -16.06
C ASN A 175 8.10 3.99 -16.45
N GLY A 176 7.20 3.63 -15.52
CA GLY A 176 6.16 2.62 -15.76
C GLY A 176 6.58 1.18 -15.50
N ASP A 177 7.80 0.93 -15.04
CA ASP A 177 8.42 -0.39 -14.86
C ASP A 177 7.93 -1.10 -13.58
N ILE A 178 6.64 -1.39 -13.49
CA ILE A 178 6.02 -1.84 -12.25
C ILE A 178 6.41 -3.26 -11.83
N GLY A 179 6.59 -4.17 -12.79
CA GLY A 179 7.04 -5.54 -12.52
C GLY A 179 8.44 -5.58 -11.91
N PRO A 180 9.44 -4.91 -12.52
CA PRO A 180 10.74 -4.70 -11.91
C PRO A 180 10.67 -4.06 -10.52
N TYR A 181 9.82 -3.05 -10.32
CA TYR A 181 9.62 -2.41 -9.02
C TYR A 181 9.15 -3.40 -7.94
N VAL A 182 8.08 -4.17 -8.20
CA VAL A 182 7.53 -5.14 -7.24
C VAL A 182 8.55 -6.21 -6.85
N ARG A 183 9.40 -6.63 -7.78
CA ARG A 183 10.48 -7.58 -7.48
C ARG A 183 11.63 -6.97 -6.69
N ALA A 184 11.96 -5.72 -6.97
CA ALA A 184 13.09 -5.03 -6.36
C ALA A 184 12.77 -4.58 -4.93
N ALA A 185 11.57 -4.04 -4.67
CA ALA A 185 11.23 -3.40 -3.40
C ALA A 185 11.48 -4.27 -2.15
N PRO A 186 11.07 -5.56 -2.09
CA PRO A 186 11.35 -6.40 -0.92
C PRO A 186 12.84 -6.76 -0.74
N ARG A 187 13.62 -6.78 -1.82
CA ARG A 187 15.08 -7.01 -1.77
C ARG A 187 15.78 -5.79 -1.19
N THR A 188 15.37 -4.65 -1.71
CA THR A 188 15.81 -3.33 -1.29
C THR A 188 15.53 -3.09 0.20
N TYR A 189 14.31 -3.37 0.67
CA TYR A 189 13.96 -3.32 2.10
C TYR A 189 14.87 -4.20 2.96
N ARG A 190 15.09 -5.46 2.56
CA ARG A 190 15.95 -6.41 3.30
C ARG A 190 17.40 -5.97 3.39
N GLN A 191 17.91 -5.32 2.34
CA GLN A 191 19.27 -4.78 2.35
C GLN A 191 19.41 -3.66 3.37
N TRP A 192 18.38 -2.82 3.52
CA TRP A 192 18.46 -1.63 4.37
C TRP A 192 18.05 -1.83 5.80
N SER A 193 17.12 -2.74 6.07
CA SER A 193 16.74 -3.08 7.45
C SER A 193 17.91 -3.62 8.28
N ARG A 194 19.01 -4.00 7.63
CA ARG A 194 20.26 -4.46 8.24
C ARG A 194 21.30 -3.36 8.45
N ARG A 195 21.05 -2.14 7.97
CA ARG A 195 22.02 -1.03 8.08
C ARG A 195 21.99 -0.40 9.47
N PRO A 196 23.11 0.21 9.92
CA PRO A 196 23.15 0.95 11.18
C PRO A 196 22.12 2.07 11.20
N ARG A 197 21.57 2.34 12.39
CA ARG A 197 20.70 3.49 12.63
C ARG A 197 21.52 4.79 12.52
N VAL A 198 20.83 5.88 12.21
CA VAL A 198 21.41 7.22 12.17
C VAL A 198 21.19 7.86 13.53
N ASP A 199 22.25 8.35 14.17
CA ASP A 199 22.20 8.79 15.57
C ASP A 199 21.33 10.05 15.81
N ASP A 200 21.09 10.85 14.76
CA ASP A 200 20.32 12.11 14.83
C ASP A 200 19.02 12.11 14.01
N ALA A 201 18.56 10.93 13.56
CA ALA A 201 17.33 10.84 12.77
C ALA A 201 16.56 9.55 13.05
N VAL A 202 15.24 9.67 13.15
CA VAL A 202 14.34 8.51 13.16
C VAL A 202 14.02 8.15 11.72
N VAL A 203 14.33 6.91 11.33
CA VAL A 203 14.08 6.39 9.99
C VAL A 203 13.13 5.20 10.08
N SER A 204 12.01 5.27 9.36
CA SER A 204 11.10 4.14 9.12
C SER A 204 11.12 3.77 7.64
N LEU A 205 11.10 2.47 7.36
CA LEU A 205 11.19 1.93 6.00
C LEU A 205 10.02 0.97 5.74
N GLY A 206 9.31 1.18 4.63
CA GLY A 206 8.29 0.28 4.12
C GLY A 206 8.88 -0.85 3.28
N ARG A 207 8.16 -1.98 3.19
CA ARG A 207 8.55 -3.13 2.36
C ARG A 207 8.44 -2.85 0.85
N ASP A 208 7.69 -1.81 0.51
CA ASP A 208 7.49 -1.24 -0.82
C ASP A 208 8.59 -0.22 -1.19
N GLY A 209 9.59 -0.03 -0.33
CA GLY A 209 10.70 0.89 -0.57
C GLY A 209 10.41 2.34 -0.21
N THR A 210 9.26 2.61 0.42
CA THR A 210 8.97 3.90 1.03
C THR A 210 9.85 4.13 2.24
N ALA A 211 10.13 5.40 2.54
CA ALA A 211 10.94 5.82 3.67
C ALA A 211 10.37 7.10 4.29
N LEU A 212 10.25 7.10 5.62
CA LEU A 212 9.98 8.27 6.44
C LEU A 212 11.23 8.60 7.24
N VAL A 213 11.73 9.82 7.13
CA VAL A 213 12.86 10.32 7.91
C VAL A 213 12.41 11.53 8.71
N ILE A 214 12.63 11.51 10.01
CA ILE A 214 12.31 12.62 10.92
C ILE A 214 13.60 13.03 11.61
N GLN A 215 13.91 14.31 11.55
CA GLN A 215 15.08 14.89 12.21
C GLN A 215 14.78 16.29 12.73
N ILE A 216 15.52 16.72 13.75
CA ILE A 216 15.49 18.09 14.26
C ILE A 216 16.84 18.71 13.97
N SER A 217 16.84 19.85 13.29
CA SER A 217 18.06 20.60 12.98
C SER A 217 18.02 21.98 13.64
N ASN A 218 19.19 22.55 13.90
CA ASN A 218 19.27 23.95 14.32
C ASN A 218 18.90 24.83 13.11
N GLY A 219 18.02 25.83 13.29
CA GLY A 219 17.40 26.60 12.21
C GLY A 219 18.30 27.51 11.36
N ARG A 220 19.61 27.24 11.29
CA ARG A 220 20.58 27.91 10.42
C ARG A 220 21.19 26.94 9.42
N ARG A 221 20.57 26.83 8.24
CA ARG A 221 21.21 26.50 6.96
C ARG A 221 20.46 27.19 5.84
#